data_AF-A0A2E6XL04-F1
#
_entry.id   AF-A0A2E6XL04-F1
#
_cell.length_a   1.000
_cell.length_b   1.000
_cell.length_c   1.000
_cell.angle_alpha   90.00
_cell.angle_beta   90.00
_cell.angle_gamma   90.00
#
_symmetry.space_group_name_H-M   'P 1'
#
loop_
_entity.id
_entity.type
_entity.pdbx_description
1 polymer ?
#
loop_
_entity_poly.entity_id
_entity_poly.type
_entity_poly.pdbx_seq_one_letter_code
_entity_poly.pdbx_strand_id
1 'polypeptide(L)'
;MNSEQILARFGSYAVRVLHQDDHYRLASLCSHHDGVDVCRTLAVTHFSTPAPAPLANADTLIRQGHSIGSTLKDAGLTLSRNMLVEGVTLCGDGFAQLAGEKALAGSELVIRVYELCAGPEESSLQVYATIAEAHHPQHVVVNDDMLTLSDIPKANWGADARGALEKLLATVA
;
A
#
# COMPACT_ATOMS: atom_id res chain seq x y z
N MET A 1 3.61 -10.67 -5.26
CA MET A 1 3.47 -9.52 -4.31
C MET A 1 3.83 -8.21 -5.01
N ASN A 2 3.45 -7.06 -4.44
CA ASN A 2 3.77 -5.75 -5.04
C ASN A 2 5.29 -5.53 -5.19
N SER A 3 6.08 -5.94 -4.19
CA SER A 3 7.55 -5.92 -4.22
C SER A 3 8.16 -6.67 -5.41
N GLU A 4 7.69 -7.90 -5.66
CA GLU A 4 8.15 -8.74 -6.77
C GLU A 4 7.77 -8.14 -8.12
N GLN A 5 6.58 -7.54 -8.24
CA GLN A 5 6.12 -6.88 -9.47
C GLN A 5 6.96 -5.64 -9.79
N ILE A 6 7.25 -4.81 -8.79
CA ILE A 6 8.12 -3.63 -8.95
C ILE A 6 9.53 -4.07 -9.34
N LEU A 7 10.11 -5.03 -8.63
CA LEU A 7 11.43 -5.56 -8.93
C LEU A 7 11.52 -6.12 -10.36
N ALA A 8 10.55 -6.95 -10.76
CA ALA A 8 10.54 -7.57 -12.08
C ALA A 8 10.36 -6.53 -13.20
N ARG A 9 9.55 -5.49 -12.98
CA ARG A 9 9.25 -4.48 -14.00
C ARG A 9 10.33 -3.39 -14.11
N PHE A 10 10.92 -2.98 -13.00
CA PHE A 10 11.82 -1.82 -12.96
C PHE A 10 13.27 -2.18 -12.57
N GLY A 11 13.56 -3.46 -12.33
CA GLY A 11 14.91 -3.97 -12.05
C GLY A 11 15.43 -3.74 -10.64
N SER A 12 14.71 -2.97 -9.81
CA SER A 12 15.07 -2.68 -8.43
C SER A 12 13.83 -2.45 -7.56
N TYR A 13 13.96 -2.71 -6.26
CA TYR A 13 12.90 -2.50 -5.29
C TYR A 13 13.48 -2.10 -3.94
N ALA A 14 12.89 -1.07 -3.34
CA ALA A 14 13.14 -0.67 -1.97
C ALA A 14 11.85 -0.18 -1.31
N VAL A 15 11.90 -0.07 0.01
CA VAL A 15 10.86 0.52 0.84
C VAL A 15 11.45 1.72 1.56
N ARG A 16 10.78 2.86 1.45
CA ARG A 16 11.08 4.07 2.23
C ARG A 16 9.90 4.36 3.14
N VAL A 17 10.11 4.23 4.45
CA VAL A 17 9.13 4.66 5.45
C VAL A 17 9.23 6.18 5.57
N LEU A 18 8.17 6.88 5.20
CA LEU A 18 8.10 8.35 5.25
C LEU A 18 7.61 8.82 6.61
N HIS A 19 6.68 8.08 7.21
CA HIS A 19 6.16 8.32 8.55
C HIS A 19 5.65 7.01 9.16
N GLN A 20 5.79 6.86 10.47
CA GLN A 20 5.21 5.73 11.20
C GLN A 20 4.92 6.10 12.66
N ASP A 21 3.77 5.65 13.14
CA ASP A 21 3.37 5.62 14.54
C ASP A 21 2.85 4.21 14.93
N ASP A 22 2.26 4.08 16.12
CA ASP A 22 1.76 2.80 16.65
C ASP A 22 0.62 2.20 15.80
N HIS A 23 -0.14 3.02 15.09
CA HIS A 23 -1.32 2.61 14.33
C HIS A 23 -1.10 2.70 12.82
N TYR A 24 -0.32 3.67 12.35
CA TYR A 24 -0.17 3.98 10.93
C TYR A 24 1.27 3.92 10.46
N ARG A 25 1.44 3.53 9.20
CA ARG A 25 2.67 3.69 8.44
C ARG A 25 2.37 4.24 7.06
N LEU A 26 3.06 5.31 6.69
CA LEU A 26 3.14 5.82 5.32
C LEU A 26 4.49 5.40 4.73
N ALA A 27 4.46 4.68 3.60
CA ALA A 27 5.67 4.24 2.93
C ALA A 27 5.58 4.34 1.41
N SER A 28 6.69 4.71 0.79
CA SER A 28 6.90 4.58 -0.65
C SER A 28 7.55 3.24 -0.95
N LEU A 29 6.93 2.44 -1.82
CA LEU A 29 7.54 1.30 -2.47
C LEU A 29 8.10 1.82 -3.79
N CYS A 30 9.42 1.86 -3.89
CA CYS A 30 10.12 2.57 -4.94
C CYS A 30 11.05 1.65 -5.74
N SER A 31 11.24 2.01 -7.01
CA SER A 31 12.36 1.54 -7.81
C SER A 31 13.48 2.58 -7.75
N HIS A 32 14.71 2.15 -7.97
CA HIS A 32 15.88 3.01 -8.10
C HIS A 32 16.23 3.21 -9.58
N HIS A 33 16.31 4.46 -10.03
CA HIS A 33 16.67 4.84 -11.39
C HIS A 33 17.58 6.07 -11.35
N ASP A 34 18.73 6.00 -12.03
CA ASP A 34 19.71 7.09 -12.14
C ASP A 34 20.08 7.77 -10.81
N GLY A 35 20.21 6.99 -9.74
CA GLY A 35 20.59 7.51 -8.41
C GLY A 35 19.41 8.04 -7.58
N VAL A 36 18.18 7.98 -8.09
CA VAL A 36 16.98 8.53 -7.44
C VAL A 36 15.94 7.43 -7.22
N ASP A 37 15.25 7.50 -6.08
CA ASP A 37 14.11 6.62 -5.81
C ASP A 37 12.84 7.19 -6.47
N VAL A 38 12.17 6.34 -7.27
CA VAL A 38 10.91 6.64 -7.95
C VAL A 38 9.79 5.88 -7.26
N CYS A 39 8.84 6.58 -6.64
CA CYS A 39 7.67 5.97 -6.02
C CYS A 39 6.82 5.22 -7.07
N ARG A 40 6.67 3.89 -6.90
CA ARG A 40 5.82 3.05 -7.75
C ARG A 40 4.51 2.69 -7.07
N THR A 41 4.52 2.63 -5.75
CA THR A 41 3.29 2.55 -4.94
C THR A 41 3.49 3.35 -3.65
N LEU A 42 2.57 4.25 -3.35
CA LEU A 42 2.48 4.90 -2.05
C LEU A 42 1.46 4.14 -1.22
N ALA A 43 1.83 3.74 -0.01
CA ALA A 43 0.97 2.92 0.84
C ALA A 43 0.79 3.57 2.22
N VAL A 44 -0.47 3.67 2.64
CA VAL A 44 -0.85 3.90 4.04
C VAL A 44 -1.35 2.57 4.61
N THR A 45 -0.66 2.09 5.64
CA THR A 45 -1.02 0.89 6.40
C THR A 45 -1.59 1.32 7.73
N HIS A 46 -2.80 0.86 8.07
CA HIS A 46 -3.33 0.85 9.43
C HIS A 46 -3.15 -0.55 10.02
N PHE A 47 -2.35 -0.67 11.07
CA PHE A 47 -2.07 -1.96 11.69
C PHE A 47 -3.17 -2.36 12.67
N SER A 48 -3.48 -3.65 12.71
CA SER A 48 -4.32 -4.21 13.76
C SER A 48 -3.59 -4.15 15.10
N THR A 49 -4.24 -3.58 16.12
CA THR A 49 -3.69 -3.43 17.47
C THR A 49 -4.62 -4.11 18.51
N PRO A 50 -4.11 -5.07 19.32
CA PRO A 50 -2.76 -5.62 19.27
C PRO A 50 -2.50 -6.45 18.00
N ALA A 51 -1.23 -6.59 17.61
CA ALA A 51 -0.86 -7.49 16.53
C ALA A 51 -1.26 -8.94 16.88
N PRO A 52 -1.80 -9.73 15.93
CA PRO A 52 -2.12 -11.13 16.17
C PRO A 52 -0.90 -11.89 16.70
N ALA A 53 -1.08 -12.68 17.77
CA ALA A 53 0.04 -13.34 18.46
C ALA A 53 0.98 -14.17 17.55
N PRO A 54 0.49 -14.93 16.54
CA PRO A 54 1.36 -15.66 15.61
C PRO A 54 2.25 -14.76 14.75
N LEU A 55 1.93 -13.47 14.66
CA LEU A 55 2.60 -12.49 13.80
C LEU A 55 3.58 -11.59 14.57
N ALA A 56 3.71 -11.73 15.89
CA ALA A 56 4.43 -10.77 16.74
C ALA A 56 5.90 -10.55 16.34
N ASN A 57 6.62 -11.61 15.96
CA ASN A 57 8.01 -11.50 15.51
C ASN A 57 8.11 -10.77 14.17
N ALA A 58 7.22 -11.08 13.22
CA ALA A 58 7.18 -10.42 11.93
C ALA A 58 6.75 -8.94 12.09
N ASP A 59 5.77 -8.67 12.95
CA ASP A 59 5.34 -7.31 13.28
C ASP A 59 6.50 -6.48 13.81
N THR A 60 7.29 -7.01 14.75
CA THR A 60 8.48 -6.31 15.28
C THR A 60 9.42 -5.85 14.16
N LEU A 61 9.75 -6.72 13.21
CA LEU A 61 10.60 -6.37 12.06
C LEU A 61 9.93 -5.36 11.12
N ILE A 62 8.63 -5.50 10.88
CA ILE A 62 7.84 -4.58 10.06
C ILE A 62 7.81 -3.18 10.68
N ARG A 63 7.64 -3.10 12.00
CA ARG A 63 7.71 -1.85 12.76
C ARG A 63 9.12 -1.25 12.78
N GLN A 64 10.17 -2.03 12.54
CA GLN A 64 11.53 -1.53 12.29
C GLN A 64 11.75 -1.02 10.85
N GLY A 65 10.70 -1.01 10.03
CA GLY A 65 10.70 -0.43 8.69
C GLY A 65 10.87 -1.44 7.55
N HIS A 66 10.90 -2.74 7.85
CA HIS A 66 11.01 -3.78 6.83
C HIS A 66 9.76 -3.84 5.92
N SER A 67 9.90 -4.49 4.76
CA SER A 67 8.79 -4.69 3.83
C SER A 67 7.76 -5.64 4.42
N ILE A 68 6.48 -5.26 4.47
CA ILE A 68 5.40 -6.07 5.06
C ILE A 68 5.30 -7.44 4.38
N GLY A 69 5.11 -7.45 3.06
CA GLY A 69 4.88 -8.67 2.31
C GLY A 69 6.06 -9.65 2.38
N SER A 70 7.29 -9.15 2.15
CA SER A 70 8.49 -9.99 2.22
C SER A 70 8.74 -10.50 3.63
N THR A 71 8.59 -9.67 4.66
CA THR A 71 8.83 -10.09 6.05
C THR A 71 7.87 -11.18 6.50
N LEU A 72 6.58 -11.08 6.14
CA LEU A 72 5.60 -12.13 6.46
C LEU A 72 5.89 -13.42 5.68
N LYS A 73 6.25 -13.31 4.39
CA LYS A 73 6.59 -14.46 3.55
C LYS A 73 7.85 -15.18 4.02
N ASP A 74 8.90 -14.44 4.39
CA ASP A 74 10.17 -14.98 4.87
C ASP A 74 10.01 -15.66 6.24
N ALA A 75 9.01 -15.24 7.03
CA ALA A 75 8.59 -15.92 8.25
C ALA A 75 7.77 -17.21 7.99
N GLY A 76 7.54 -17.58 6.72
CA GLY A 76 6.79 -18.77 6.33
C GLY A 76 5.27 -18.66 6.53
N LEU A 77 4.74 -17.44 6.65
CA LEU A 77 3.31 -17.21 6.88
C LEU A 77 2.52 -17.25 5.58
N THR A 78 1.28 -17.75 5.68
CA THR A 78 0.28 -17.64 4.63
C THR A 78 -0.29 -16.23 4.60
N LEU A 79 -0.55 -15.72 3.40
CA LEU A 79 -1.07 -14.37 3.15
C LEU A 79 -2.35 -14.43 2.30
N SER A 80 -3.31 -13.57 2.64
CA SER A 80 -4.48 -13.29 1.79
C SER A 80 -4.77 -11.80 1.77
N ARG A 81 -5.43 -11.33 0.70
CA ARG A 81 -5.87 -9.95 0.55
C ARG A 81 -7.37 -9.94 0.32
N ASN A 82 -8.11 -9.27 1.20
CA ASN A 82 -9.54 -9.03 1.03
C ASN A 82 -9.74 -7.63 0.44
N MET A 83 -10.04 -7.54 -0.86
CA MET A 83 -10.22 -6.25 -1.54
C MET A 83 -11.50 -5.58 -1.06
N LEU A 84 -11.38 -4.37 -0.50
CA LEU A 84 -12.52 -3.58 -0.04
C LEU A 84 -12.95 -2.56 -1.09
N VAL A 85 -11.98 -1.93 -1.75
CA VAL A 85 -12.20 -0.86 -2.73
C VAL A 85 -11.12 -0.90 -3.80
N GLU A 86 -11.52 -0.73 -5.05
CA GLU A 86 -10.63 -0.41 -6.17
C GLU A 86 -11.29 0.69 -7.00
N GLY A 87 -10.53 1.70 -7.38
CA GLY A 87 -11.02 2.81 -8.19
C GLY A 87 -9.90 3.75 -8.59
N VAL A 88 -10.27 4.89 -9.18
CA VAL A 88 -9.30 5.88 -9.66
C VAL A 88 -9.44 7.23 -8.94
N THR A 89 -8.34 7.97 -8.87
CA THR A 89 -8.31 9.37 -8.47
C THR A 89 -7.27 10.13 -9.28
N LEU A 90 -7.27 11.46 -9.19
CA LEU A 90 -6.26 12.27 -9.85
C LEU A 90 -4.98 12.34 -9.01
N CYS A 91 -3.83 12.25 -9.68
CA CYS A 91 -2.52 12.50 -9.10
C CYS A 91 -2.39 13.98 -8.75
N GLY A 92 -2.21 14.28 -7.46
CA GLY A 92 -1.83 15.61 -7.00
C GLY A 92 -0.32 15.85 -7.03
N ASP A 93 0.09 16.99 -6.51
CA ASP A 93 1.50 17.41 -6.49
C ASP A 93 2.32 16.55 -5.52
N GLY A 94 1.72 16.12 -4.40
CA GLY A 94 2.38 15.29 -3.40
C GLY A 94 2.87 13.96 -3.97
N PHE A 95 1.99 13.23 -4.70
CA PHE A 95 2.40 11.98 -5.33
C PHE A 95 3.38 12.21 -6.50
N ALA A 96 3.15 13.23 -7.33
CA ALA A 96 4.03 13.56 -8.45
C ALA A 96 5.47 13.87 -7.98
N GLN A 97 5.61 14.56 -6.84
CA GLN A 97 6.90 14.81 -6.22
C GLN A 97 7.59 13.52 -5.74
N LEU A 98 6.87 12.62 -5.07
CA LEU A 98 7.41 11.33 -4.61
C LEU A 98 7.78 10.39 -5.77
N ALA A 99 7.07 10.49 -6.89
CA ALA A 99 7.39 9.79 -8.12
C ALA A 99 8.55 10.44 -8.88
N GLY A 100 8.98 11.65 -8.52
CA GLY A 100 10.04 12.37 -9.24
C GLY A 100 9.62 12.87 -10.63
N GLU A 101 8.32 12.86 -10.95
CA GLU A 101 7.77 13.14 -12.27
C GLU A 101 6.65 14.19 -12.16
N LYS A 102 6.98 15.48 -12.27
CA LYS A 102 5.97 16.56 -12.21
C LYS A 102 4.87 16.44 -13.27
N ALA A 103 5.18 15.85 -14.43
CA ALA A 103 4.22 15.64 -15.51
C ALA A 103 3.10 14.65 -15.15
N LEU A 104 3.22 13.91 -14.03
CA LEU A 104 2.15 13.04 -13.53
C LEU A 104 1.00 13.82 -12.91
N ALA A 105 1.19 15.06 -12.46
CA ALA A 105 0.12 15.85 -11.85
C ALA A 105 -1.07 15.97 -12.84
N GLY A 106 -2.27 15.64 -12.36
CA GLY A 106 -3.49 15.57 -13.17
C GLY A 106 -3.71 14.26 -13.95
N SER A 107 -2.75 13.33 -13.96
CA SER A 107 -3.00 11.96 -14.47
C SER A 107 -3.81 11.13 -13.48
N GLU A 108 -4.36 10.01 -13.93
CA GLU A 108 -5.12 9.10 -13.06
C GLU A 108 -4.21 8.10 -12.35
N LEU A 109 -4.49 7.86 -11.07
CA LEU A 109 -3.86 6.84 -10.25
C LEU A 109 -4.90 5.78 -9.88
N VAL A 110 -4.51 4.51 -10.00
CA VAL A 110 -5.30 3.41 -9.42
C VAL A 110 -5.09 3.41 -7.91
N ILE A 111 -6.20 3.40 -7.18
CA ILE A 111 -6.23 3.25 -5.73
C ILE A 111 -6.83 1.90 -5.36
N ARG A 112 -6.20 1.23 -4.41
CA ARG A 112 -6.69 -0.01 -3.81
C ARG A 112 -6.75 0.11 -2.31
N VAL A 113 -7.85 -0.33 -1.71
CA VAL A 113 -7.98 -0.48 -0.26
C VAL A 113 -8.33 -1.93 0.04
N TYR A 114 -7.54 -2.59 0.87
CA TYR A 114 -7.73 -4.00 1.18
C TYR A 114 -7.28 -4.33 2.60
N GLU A 115 -7.82 -5.41 3.15
CA GLU A 115 -7.29 -6.02 4.37
C GLU A 115 -6.22 -7.04 3.99
N LEU A 116 -5.06 -6.93 4.61
CA LEU A 116 -4.01 -7.95 4.55
C LEU A 116 -4.22 -8.91 5.71
N CYS A 117 -4.58 -10.15 5.38
CA CYS A 117 -4.70 -11.23 6.36
C CYS A 117 -3.44 -12.09 6.33
N ALA A 118 -2.96 -12.50 7.50
CA ALA A 118 -1.79 -13.36 7.65
C ALA A 118 -1.97 -14.37 8.79
N GLY A 119 -1.28 -15.50 8.69
CA GLY A 119 -1.34 -16.57 9.69
C GLY A 119 -0.41 -17.74 9.35
N PRO A 120 -0.24 -18.69 10.27
CA PRO A 120 0.60 -19.87 10.03
C PRO A 120 0.01 -20.81 8.96
N GLU A 121 -1.30 -20.76 8.73
CA GLU A 121 -2.02 -21.58 7.75
C GLU A 121 -3.28 -20.85 7.23
N GLU A 122 -3.84 -21.29 6.10
CA GLU A 122 -5.01 -20.65 5.47
C GLU A 122 -6.25 -20.62 6.38
N SER A 123 -6.45 -21.65 7.20
CA SER A 123 -7.57 -21.77 8.15
C SER A 123 -7.51 -20.80 9.34
N SER A 124 -6.35 -20.18 9.59
CA SER A 124 -6.10 -19.36 10.78
C SER A 124 -5.69 -17.92 10.46
N LEU A 125 -5.97 -17.47 9.23
CA LEU A 125 -5.69 -16.11 8.80
C LEU A 125 -6.44 -15.09 9.66
N GLN A 126 -5.69 -14.12 10.18
CA GLN A 126 -6.22 -12.98 10.91
C GLN A 126 -5.87 -11.70 10.16
N VAL A 127 -6.73 -10.69 10.26
CA VAL A 127 -6.43 -9.36 9.72
C VAL A 127 -5.20 -8.83 10.46
N TYR A 128 -4.15 -8.53 9.70
CA TYR A 128 -2.92 -7.93 10.21
C TYR A 128 -2.92 -6.42 10.01
N ALA A 129 -3.45 -5.95 8.88
CA ALA A 129 -3.53 -4.54 8.57
C ALA A 129 -4.62 -4.24 7.53
N THR A 130 -5.15 -3.02 7.55
CA THR A 130 -5.87 -2.42 6.42
C THR A 130 -4.94 -1.49 5.66
N ILE A 131 -4.83 -1.66 4.35
CA ILE A 131 -3.85 -0.96 3.51
C ILE A 131 -4.57 -0.22 2.40
N ALA A 132 -4.29 1.08 2.28
CA ALA A 132 -4.64 1.89 1.13
C ALA A 132 -3.38 2.14 0.29
N GLU A 133 -3.40 1.81 -0.99
CA GLU A 133 -2.29 1.98 -1.94
C GLU A 133 -2.69 2.89 -3.09
N ALA A 134 -1.83 3.84 -3.47
CA ALA A 134 -1.88 4.58 -4.72
C ALA A 134 -0.77 4.11 -5.65
N HIS A 135 -1.12 3.73 -6.88
CA HIS A 135 -0.18 3.13 -7.82
C HIS A 135 0.21 4.10 -8.94
N HIS A 136 1.51 4.15 -9.21
CA HIS A 136 2.06 4.87 -10.34
C HIS A 136 1.50 4.29 -11.67
N PRO A 137 1.15 5.11 -12.68
CA PRO A 137 0.54 4.62 -13.94
C PRO A 137 1.44 3.65 -14.73
N GLN A 138 2.75 3.88 -14.73
CA GLN A 138 3.72 2.93 -15.29
C GLN A 138 3.80 1.60 -14.52
N HIS A 139 3.26 1.49 -13.30
CA HIS A 139 3.25 0.25 -12.52
C HIS A 139 1.92 -0.48 -12.68
N VAL A 140 0.81 0.20 -12.38
CA VAL A 140 -0.55 -0.29 -12.58
C VAL A 140 -1.28 0.66 -13.52
N VAL A 141 -1.74 0.14 -14.65
CA VAL A 141 -2.44 0.92 -15.66
C VAL A 141 -3.91 1.06 -15.26
N VAL A 142 -4.48 2.24 -15.50
CA VAL A 142 -5.90 2.50 -15.32
C VAL A 142 -6.70 1.72 -16.37
N ASN A 143 -7.82 1.12 -15.94
CA ASN A 143 -8.76 0.48 -16.84
C ASN A 143 -9.99 1.40 -17.01
N ASP A 144 -10.49 1.53 -18.23
CA ASP A 144 -11.61 2.41 -18.60
C ASP A 144 -12.91 2.11 -17.81
N ASP A 145 -13.06 0.88 -17.32
CA ASP A 145 -14.22 0.45 -16.52
C ASP A 145 -14.12 0.81 -15.02
N MET A 146 -13.01 1.40 -14.57
CA MET A 146 -12.83 1.76 -13.16
C MET A 146 -13.66 2.98 -12.78
N LEU A 147 -14.34 2.88 -11.63
CA LEU A 147 -15.09 3.99 -11.06
C LEU A 147 -14.14 5.02 -10.40
N THR A 148 -14.50 6.29 -10.49
CA THR A 148 -13.89 7.33 -9.65
C THR A 148 -14.16 7.01 -8.18
N LEU A 149 -13.13 7.14 -7.33
CA LEU A 149 -13.27 6.90 -5.90
C LEU A 149 -14.37 7.73 -5.21
N SER A 150 -14.69 8.91 -5.74
CA SER A 150 -15.79 9.74 -5.26
C SER A 150 -17.16 9.09 -5.44
N ASP A 151 -17.29 8.22 -6.43
CA ASP A 151 -18.55 7.65 -6.88
C ASP A 151 -18.82 6.28 -6.23
N ILE A 152 -17.82 5.70 -5.56
CA ILE A 152 -17.95 4.42 -4.87
C ILE A 152 -18.65 4.65 -3.51
N PRO A 153 -19.78 3.99 -3.25
CA PRO A 153 -20.49 4.13 -1.98
C PRO A 153 -19.62 3.74 -0.77
N LYS A 154 -19.39 4.69 0.13
CA LYS A 154 -18.55 4.49 1.33
C LYS A 154 -19.31 3.90 2.53
N ALA A 155 -20.61 3.66 2.39
CA ALA A 155 -21.52 3.31 3.48
C ALA A 155 -21.14 2.02 4.23
N ASN A 156 -20.41 1.11 3.56
CA ASN A 156 -19.99 -0.18 4.12
C ASN A 156 -18.49 -0.23 4.47
N TRP A 157 -17.77 0.89 4.39
CA TRP A 157 -16.34 0.89 4.68
C TRP A 157 -16.12 0.94 6.19
N GLY A 158 -15.33 -0.01 6.71
CA GLY A 158 -14.85 0.02 8.09
C GLY A 158 -14.10 1.32 8.41
N ALA A 159 -14.02 1.67 9.70
CA ALA A 159 -13.33 2.89 10.14
C ALA A 159 -11.87 2.91 9.69
N ASP A 160 -11.18 1.76 9.78
CA ASP A 160 -9.78 1.59 9.40
C ASP A 160 -9.55 1.84 7.90
N ALA A 161 -10.44 1.31 7.04
CA ALA A 161 -10.36 1.52 5.60
C ALA A 161 -10.57 3.00 5.21
N ARG A 162 -11.52 3.67 5.87
CA ARG A 162 -11.73 5.12 5.70
C ARG A 162 -10.53 5.92 6.15
N GLY A 163 -10.01 5.64 7.35
CA GLY A 163 -8.85 6.35 7.91
C GLY A 163 -7.58 6.16 7.07
N ALA A 164 -7.31 4.94 6.60
CA ALA A 164 -6.18 4.66 5.72
C ALA A 164 -6.31 5.40 4.37
N LEU A 165 -7.50 5.39 3.76
CA LEU A 165 -7.72 6.09 2.50
C LEU A 165 -7.64 7.62 2.66
N GLU A 166 -8.24 8.19 3.69
CA GLU A 166 -8.19 9.64 3.93
C GLU A 166 -6.75 10.15 4.07
N LYS A 167 -5.91 9.43 4.83
CA LYS A 167 -4.49 9.72 4.96
C LYS A 167 -3.73 9.56 3.65
N LEU A 168 -4.06 8.54 2.86
CA LEU A 168 -3.46 8.34 1.53
C LEU A 168 -3.79 9.53 0.62
N LEU A 169 -5.08 9.87 0.49
CA LEU A 169 -5.53 10.97 -0.36
C LEU A 169 -4.94 12.32 0.07
N ALA A 170 -4.80 12.57 1.37
CA ALA A 170 -4.13 13.76 1.88
C ALA A 170 -2.63 13.84 1.52
N THR A 171 -1.98 12.69 1.28
CA THR A 171 -0.58 12.62 0.86
C THR A 171 -0.44 12.65 -0.68
N VAL A 172 -1.44 12.17 -1.39
CA VAL A 172 -1.48 12.17 -2.87
C VAL A 172 -1.73 13.57 -3.42
N ALA A 173 -2.54 14.37 -2.72
CA ALA A 173 -2.92 15.73 -3.07
C ALA A 173 -1.71 16.67 -3.29
#